data_AF-A0A7K2EDY3-F1
#
_entry.id   AF-A0A7K2EDY3-F1
#
_cell.length_a   1.000
_cell.length_b   1.000
_cell.length_c   1.000
_cell.angle_alpha   90.00
_cell.angle_beta   90.00
_cell.angle_gamma   90.00
#
_symmetry.space_group_name_H-M   'P 1'
#
loop_
_entity.id
_entity.type
_entity.pdbx_description
1 polymer ?
#
loop_
_entity_poly.entity_id
_entity_poly.type
_entity_poly.pdbx_seq_one_letter_code
_entity_poly.pdbx_strand_id
1 'polypeptide(L)'
;MTAYPKLFSEWQVRHTTVPNRVVFAPTCPTWVADPLEGIFTDQAVAYYEERARSGLGMIIIGGTIIHPEALYSELNFPGLWTDDQIEGLARVAEAVQRHGTRLVT
;
A
#
# COMPACT_ATOMS: atom_id res chain seq x y z
N MET A 1 24.53 -16.29 -11.00
CA MET A 1 24.06 -16.09 -9.60
C MET A 1 23.57 -14.65 -9.49
N THR A 2 22.38 -14.42 -8.94
CA THR A 2 21.94 -13.06 -8.65
C THR A 2 22.87 -12.42 -7.62
N ALA A 3 23.24 -11.16 -7.82
CA ALA A 3 23.83 -10.38 -6.73
C ALA A 3 22.79 -10.34 -5.59
N TYR A 4 23.18 -10.63 -4.34
CA TYR A 4 22.31 -10.65 -3.16
C TYR A 4 21.27 -11.80 -3.07
N PRO A 5 21.71 -13.07 -3.04
CA PRO A 5 20.80 -14.23 -3.03
C PRO A 5 19.85 -14.28 -1.84
N LYS A 6 20.23 -13.73 -0.68
CA LYS A 6 19.34 -13.64 0.50
C LYS A 6 18.27 -12.55 0.35
N LEU A 7 18.59 -11.44 -0.31
CA LEU A 7 17.66 -10.32 -0.47
C LEU A 7 16.53 -10.69 -1.44
N PHE A 8 16.89 -11.39 -2.51
CA PHE A 8 15.97 -11.83 -3.56
C PHE A 8 15.46 -13.27 -3.39
N SER A 9 15.62 -13.86 -2.20
CA SER A 9 14.99 -15.14 -1.88
C SER A 9 13.57 -14.91 -1.37
N GLU A 10 12.67 -15.84 -1.69
CA GLU A 10 11.36 -15.95 -1.04
C GLU A 10 11.49 -16.04 0.50
N TRP A 11 10.46 -15.54 1.19
CA TRP A 11 10.31 -15.72 2.64
C TRP A 11 8.84 -15.77 3.03
N GLN A 12 8.60 -16.42 4.17
CA GLN A 12 7.27 -16.60 4.74
C GLN A 12 7.04 -15.57 5.85
N VAL A 13 5.98 -14.78 5.73
CA VAL A 13 5.50 -13.86 6.78
C VAL A 13 4.15 -14.38 7.27
N ARG A 14 4.16 -15.05 8.43
CA ARG A 14 3.00 -15.80 8.96
C ARG A 14 2.45 -16.78 7.91
N HIS A 15 1.25 -16.54 7.39
CA HIS A 15 0.57 -17.38 6.39
C HIS A 15 0.76 -16.88 4.95
N THR A 16 1.52 -15.80 4.74
CA THR A 16 1.72 -15.19 3.43
C THR A 16 3.14 -15.39 2.93
N THR A 17 3.26 -15.95 1.72
CA THR A 17 4.53 -16.06 1.00
C THR A 17 4.81 -14.76 0.24
N VAL A 18 6.00 -14.20 0.45
CA VAL A 18 6.46 -12.93 -0.15
C VAL A 18 7.66 -13.24 -1.07
N PRO A 19 7.66 -12.77 -2.33
CA PRO A 19 8.58 -13.28 -3.35
C PRO A 19 10.04 -12.81 -3.17
N ASN A 20 10.26 -11.75 -2.38
CA ASN A 20 11.59 -11.31 -1.97
C ASN A 20 11.52 -10.47 -0.68
N ARG A 21 12.68 -10.11 -0.14
CA ARG A 21 12.82 -9.37 1.12
C ARG A 21 12.94 -7.86 0.95
N VAL A 22 12.68 -7.34 -0.25
CA VAL A 22 12.65 -5.89 -0.52
C VAL A 22 11.25 -5.39 -0.20
N VAL A 23 11.16 -4.58 0.85
CA VAL A 23 9.89 -4.05 1.37
C VAL A 23 9.88 -2.54 1.19
N PHE A 24 8.81 -2.02 0.60
CA PHE A 24 8.52 -0.59 0.64
C PHE A 24 7.89 -0.25 1.99
N ALA A 25 8.64 0.50 2.79
CA ALA A 25 8.27 0.86 4.15
C ALA A 25 6.95 1.66 4.19
N PRO A 26 6.29 1.73 5.37
CA PRO A 26 5.08 2.52 5.53
C PRO A 26 5.32 3.95 5.06
N THR A 27 4.63 4.34 4.00
CA THR A 27 4.75 5.67 3.40
C THR A 27 3.35 6.21 3.22
N CYS A 28 3.09 7.41 3.71
CA CYS A 28 1.77 8.03 3.71
C CYS A 28 1.63 8.87 2.42
N PRO A 29 1.07 8.33 1.32
CA PRO A 29 0.80 9.17 0.16
C PRO A 29 -0.30 10.16 0.51
N THR A 30 -0.07 11.42 0.18
CA THR A 30 -1.07 12.49 0.29
C THR A 30 -2.13 12.45 -0.83
N TRP A 31 -2.36 11.28 -1.43
CA TRP A 31 -3.11 11.10 -2.67
C TRP A 31 -4.55 10.61 -2.44
N VAL A 32 -5.23 11.21 -1.45
CA VAL A 32 -6.69 11.05 -1.28
C VAL A 32 -7.44 12.24 -1.87
N ALA A 33 -8.71 12.03 -2.23
CA ALA A 33 -9.53 13.05 -2.88
C ALA A 33 -9.84 14.24 -1.95
N ASP A 34 -10.12 13.92 -0.69
CA ASP A 34 -10.41 14.88 0.37
C ASP A 34 -9.86 14.28 1.70
N PRO A 35 -9.09 15.04 2.50
CA PRO A 35 -8.58 14.56 3.78
C PRO A 35 -9.68 14.18 4.79
N LEU A 36 -10.88 14.76 4.69
CA LEU A 36 -12.04 14.41 5.50
C LEU A 36 -12.77 13.14 5.02
N GLU A 37 -12.53 12.71 3.78
CA GLU A 37 -13.13 11.49 3.21
C GLU A 37 -12.14 10.32 3.17
N GLY A 38 -10.83 10.58 3.07
CA GLY A 38 -9.79 9.55 3.09
C GLY A 38 -9.81 8.55 1.93
N ILE A 39 -10.51 8.87 0.83
CA ILE A 39 -10.68 7.97 -0.32
C ILE A 39 -9.47 8.04 -1.26
N PHE A 40 -8.84 6.90 -1.54
CA PHE A 40 -7.74 6.80 -2.50
C PHE A 40 -8.17 7.24 -3.91
N THR A 41 -7.30 8.04 -4.56
CA THR A 41 -7.50 8.51 -5.93
C THR A 41 -6.81 7.62 -6.96
N ASP A 42 -7.08 7.85 -8.24
CA ASP A 42 -6.36 7.23 -9.37
C ASP A 42 -4.85 7.46 -9.30
N GLN A 43 -4.43 8.60 -8.74
CA GLN A 43 -3.02 8.91 -8.53
C GLN A 43 -2.38 7.98 -7.47
N ALA A 44 -3.12 7.62 -6.42
CA ALA A 44 -2.66 6.64 -5.45
C ALA A 44 -2.50 5.24 -6.09
N VAL A 45 -3.46 4.84 -6.92
CA VAL A 45 -3.40 3.57 -7.66
C VAL A 45 -2.15 3.53 -8.54
N ALA A 46 -1.93 4.57 -9.37
CA ALA A 46 -0.75 4.66 -10.23
C ALA A 46 0.56 4.68 -9.42
N TYR A 47 0.60 5.41 -8.31
CA TYR A 47 1.76 5.52 -7.43
C TYR A 47 2.19 4.14 -6.90
N TYR A 48 1.25 3.36 -6.36
CA TYR A 48 1.54 2.04 -5.80
C TYR A 48 1.81 0.99 -6.88
N GLU A 49 1.12 1.05 -8.02
CA GLU A 49 1.38 0.16 -9.16
C GLU A 49 2.81 0.35 -9.69
N GLU A 50 3.30 1.59 -9.80
CA GLU A 50 4.68 1.89 -10.21
C GLU A 50 5.71 1.22 -9.30
N ARG A 51 5.50 1.25 -7.98
CA ARG A 51 6.37 0.57 -7.01
C ARG A 51 6.31 -0.95 -7.20
N ALA A 52 5.11 -1.50 -7.33
CA ALA A 52 4.91 -2.95 -7.52
C ALA A 52 5.58 -3.46 -8.80
N ARG A 53 5.49 -2.70 -9.90
CA ARG A 53 6.13 -3.00 -11.19
C ARG A 53 7.65 -3.15 -11.11
N SER A 54 8.28 -2.58 -10.09
CA SER A 54 9.72 -2.71 -9.83
C SER A 54 10.13 -4.07 -9.25
N GLY A 55 9.17 -4.97 -8.98
CA GLY A 55 9.43 -6.32 -8.47
C GLY A 55 9.60 -6.38 -6.96
N LEU A 56 9.01 -5.45 -6.21
CA LEU A 56 9.03 -5.47 -4.75
C LEU A 56 8.32 -6.70 -4.19
N GLY A 57 8.84 -7.21 -3.07
CA GLY A 57 8.20 -8.31 -2.37
C GLY A 57 6.90 -7.86 -1.72
N MET A 58 6.95 -6.72 -1.03
CA MET A 58 5.83 -6.20 -0.26
C MET A 58 5.83 -4.67 -0.22
N ILE A 59 4.63 -4.10 -0.20
CA ILE A 59 4.37 -2.68 0.03
C ILE A 59 3.54 -2.57 1.31
N ILE A 60 3.93 -1.65 2.19
CA ILE A 60 3.15 -1.26 3.37
C ILE A 60 2.60 0.14 3.11
N ILE A 61 1.27 0.28 3.09
CA ILE A 61 0.60 1.58 3.07
C ILE A 61 0.93 2.31 4.38
N GLY A 62 1.14 3.62 4.30
CA GLY A 62 1.43 4.44 5.47
C GLY A 62 0.28 4.52 6.45
N GLY A 63 0.39 5.46 7.40
CA GLY A 63 -0.66 5.71 8.38
C GLY A 63 -2.02 5.87 7.70
N THR A 64 -2.96 5.03 8.12
CA THR A 64 -4.34 5.02 7.63
C THR A 64 -5.23 5.30 8.82
N ILE A 65 -6.05 6.34 8.71
CA ILE A 65 -6.89 6.83 9.80
C ILE A 65 -8.11 5.90 9.92
N ILE A 66 -8.48 5.51 11.15
CA ILE A 66 -9.57 4.55 11.43
C ILE A 66 -10.82 5.20 12.04
N HIS A 67 -10.77 6.50 12.34
CA HIS A 67 -11.88 7.24 12.90
C HIS A 67 -11.74 8.73 12.52
N PRO A 68 -12.83 9.44 12.15
CA PRO A 68 -12.77 10.85 11.75
C PRO A 68 -12.09 11.75 12.80
N GLU A 69 -12.37 11.51 14.08
CA GLU A 69 -11.78 12.29 15.19
C GLU A 69 -10.28 12.03 15.41
N ALA A 70 -9.70 10.97 14.81
CA ALA A 70 -8.27 10.70 14.89
C ALA A 70 -7.46 11.53 13.88
N LEU A 71 -8.13 12.32 13.03
CA LEU A 71 -7.50 13.25 12.12
C LEU A 71 -6.84 14.40 12.90
N TYR A 72 -5.54 14.30 13.10
CA TYR A 72 -4.76 15.30 13.85
C TYR A 72 -4.13 16.39 12.96
N SER A 73 -4.27 16.27 11.64
CA SER A 73 -3.78 17.26 10.67
C SER A 73 -4.60 17.18 9.39
N GLU A 74 -4.75 18.30 8.67
CA GLU A 74 -5.35 18.37 7.32
C GLU A 74 -4.48 17.71 6.23
N LEU A 75 -3.47 16.92 6.61
CA LEU A 75 -2.73 16.11 5.66
C LEU A 75 -3.64 15.02 5.10
N ASN A 76 -3.56 14.82 3.79
CA ASN A 76 -4.30 13.84 3.02
C ASN A 76 -3.93 12.40 3.41
N PHE A 77 -4.44 11.90 4.54
CA PHE A 77 -4.28 10.50 4.93
C PHE A 77 -5.40 9.62 4.34
N PRO A 78 -5.09 8.38 3.95
CA PRO A 78 -6.11 7.38 3.63
C PRO A 78 -6.96 7.02 4.85
N GLY A 79 -8.20 6.61 4.58
CA GLY A 79 -9.17 6.25 5.58
C GLY A 79 -9.62 4.80 5.57
N LEU A 80 -10.03 4.32 6.75
CA LEU A 80 -10.65 3.03 7.04
C LEU A 80 -11.77 3.17 8.10
N TRP A 81 -12.70 4.10 7.89
CA TRP A 81 -13.86 4.34 8.75
C TRP A 81 -15.22 4.41 8.03
N THR A 82 -15.26 4.48 6.68
CA THR A 82 -16.50 4.39 5.90
C THR A 82 -16.39 3.34 4.78
N ASP A 83 -17.54 2.81 4.35
CA ASP A 83 -17.59 1.85 3.22
C ASP A 83 -17.21 2.51 1.88
N ASP A 84 -17.37 3.83 1.75
CA ASP A 84 -16.99 4.58 0.54
C ASP A 84 -15.47 4.52 0.27
N GLN A 85 -14.65 4.18 1.27
CA GLN A 85 -13.20 4.02 1.14
C GLN A 85 -12.78 2.65 0.60
N ILE A 86 -13.69 1.66 0.60
CA ILE A 86 -13.41 0.28 0.20
C ILE A 86 -13.00 0.22 -1.28
N GLU A 87 -13.74 0.88 -2.16
CA GLU A 87 -13.47 0.83 -3.60
C GLU A 87 -12.08 1.36 -3.94
N GLY A 88 -11.71 2.52 -3.38
CA GLY A 88 -10.39 3.12 -3.59
C GLY A 88 -9.25 2.19 -3.14
N LEU A 89 -9.36 1.60 -1.94
CA LEU A 89 -8.37 0.66 -1.42
C LEU A 89 -8.31 -0.64 -2.24
N ALA A 90 -9.45 -1.16 -2.68
CA ALA A 90 -9.52 -2.36 -3.51
C ALA A 90 -8.78 -2.15 -4.84
N ARG A 91 -8.96 -1.00 -5.48
CA ARG A 91 -8.26 -0.66 -6.73
C ARG A 91 -6.74 -0.59 -6.55
N VAL A 92 -6.26 -0.05 -5.42
CA VAL A 92 -4.83 -0.08 -5.06
C VAL A 92 -4.35 -1.51 -4.87
N ALA A 93 -5.10 -2.33 -4.11
CA ALA A 93 -4.76 -3.73 -3.86
C ALA A 93 -4.67 -4.55 -5.14
N GLU A 94 -5.65 -4.43 -6.03
CA GLU A 94 -5.64 -5.09 -7.33
C GLU A 94 -4.43 -4.67 -8.17
N ALA A 95 -4.12 -3.38 -8.23
CA ALA A 95 -3.01 -2.87 -9.02
C ALA A 95 -1.65 -3.39 -8.54
N VAL A 96 -1.44 -3.45 -7.23
CA VAL A 96 -0.22 -4.00 -6.64
C VAL A 96 -0.12 -5.51 -6.87
N GLN A 97 -1.21 -6.24 -6.62
CA GLN A 97 -1.21 -7.70 -6.68
C GLN A 97 -1.05 -8.25 -8.10
N ARG A 98 -1.46 -7.51 -9.14
CA ARG A 98 -1.18 -7.88 -10.55
C ARG A 98 0.31 -8.05 -10.85
N HIS A 99 1.20 -7.44 -10.07
CA HIS A 99 2.64 -7.54 -10.22
C HIS A 99 3.29 -8.59 -9.30
N GLY A 100 2.49 -9.40 -8.58
CA GLY A 100 3.00 -10.42 -7.64
C GLY A 100 3.52 -9.85 -6.32
N THR A 101 3.41 -8.53 -6.12
CA THR A 101 3.78 -7.84 -4.88
C THR A 101 2.66 -7.99 -3.84
N ARG A 102 3.02 -8.20 -2.57
CA ARG A 102 2.07 -8.19 -1.46
C ARG A 102 1.76 -6.77 -1.01
N LEU A 103 0.52 -6.50 -0.63
CA LEU A 103 0.11 -5.23 -0.06
C LEU A 103 -0.37 -5.45 1.38
N VAL A 104 0.02 -4.56 2.28
CA VAL A 104 -0.45 -4.50 3.66
C VAL A 104 -0.83 -3.06 3.98
N THR A 105 -1.91 -2.87 4.71
CA THR A 105 -2.34 -1.58 5.26
C THR A 105 -2.42 -1.65 6.78
#